data_AF-A0A920H0B2-F1
#
_entry.id   AF-A0A920H0B2-F1
#
_cell.length_a   1.000
_cell.length_b   1.000
_cell.length_c   1.000
_cell.angle_alpha   90.00
_cell.angle_beta   90.00
_cell.angle_gamma   90.00
#
_symmetry.space_group_name_H-M   'P 1'
#
loop_
_entity.id
_entity.type
_entity.pdbx_description
1 polymer ?
#
loop_
_entity_poly.entity_id
_entity_poly.type
_entity_poly.pdbx_seq_one_letter_code
_entity_poly.pdbx_strand_id
1 'polypeptide(L)'
;MSNRIQCADLQIDEALHALLVNEIAPGTGIDPDHFWQGAADIWATLGPENQRLLAERDSLQAQIDQWHRDHQGEAFDAAAYETSSGRSLPAPRAAPLASPLTTSIRRLRRSPARSSWCRS
;
A
#
# COMPACT_ATOMS: atom_id res chain seq x y z
N MET A 1 29.06 7.66 -8.33
CA MET A 1 28.92 7.62 -6.86
C MET A 1 27.84 8.63 -6.51
N SER A 2 26.84 8.23 -5.72
CA SER A 2 25.74 9.12 -5.33
C SER A 2 26.26 10.15 -4.34
N ASN A 3 26.16 11.44 -4.69
CA ASN A 3 26.39 12.51 -3.72
C ASN A 3 25.16 12.58 -2.80
N ARG A 4 25.39 12.60 -1.49
CA ARG A 4 24.32 12.63 -0.49
C ARG A 4 24.43 13.86 0.38
N ILE A 5 23.28 14.45 0.65
CA ILE A 5 23.14 15.58 1.55
C ILE A 5 22.37 15.15 2.80
N GLN A 6 22.68 15.78 3.93
CA GLN A 6 21.96 15.57 5.18
C GLN A 6 20.78 16.55 5.24
N CYS A 7 19.56 16.03 5.37
CA CYS A 7 18.35 16.81 5.59
C CYS A 7 17.62 16.21 6.80
N ALA A 8 17.50 16.98 7.88
CA ALA A 8 17.08 16.44 9.19
C ALA A 8 17.90 15.19 9.55
N ASP A 9 17.24 14.07 9.87
CA ASP A 9 17.87 12.78 10.18
C ASP A 9 18.00 11.84 8.95
N LEU A 10 17.78 12.35 7.73
CA LEU A 10 17.86 11.58 6.48
C LEU A 10 19.11 11.92 5.68
N GLN A 11 19.70 10.90 5.05
CA GLN A 11 20.69 11.06 3.99
C GLN A 11 20.03 10.90 2.62
N ILE A 12 19.91 12.00 1.90
CA ILE A 12 19.14 12.09 0.66
C ILE A 12 20.11 12.25 -0.51
N ASP A 13 19.80 11.63 -1.64
CA ASP A 13 20.53 11.88 -2.89
C ASP A 13 20.37 13.35 -3.32
N GLU A 14 21.48 13.99 -3.67
CA GLU A 14 21.52 15.41 -4.04
C GLU A 14 20.56 15.74 -5.21
N ALA A 15 20.46 14.85 -6.20
CA ALA A 15 19.59 15.08 -7.35
C ALA A 15 18.11 15.03 -6.95
N LEU A 16 17.75 14.13 -6.03
CA LEU A 16 16.38 14.05 -5.50
C LEU A 16 16.02 15.30 -4.69
N HIS A 17 16.95 15.81 -3.89
CA HIS A 17 16.73 17.05 -3.15
C HIS A 17 16.57 18.24 -4.09
N ALA A 18 17.46 18.39 -5.08
CA ALA A 18 17.38 19.46 -6.07
C ALA A 18 16.07 19.43 -6.86
N LEU A 19 15.59 18.24 -7.24
CA LEU A 19 14.29 18.05 -7.88
C LEU A 19 13.16 18.57 -7.00
N LEU A 20 13.16 18.21 -5.72
CA LEU A 20 12.11 18.64 -4.81
C LEU A 20 12.08 20.15 -4.62
N VAL A 21 13.24 20.76 -4.39
CA VAL A 21 13.36 22.21 -4.12
C VAL A 21 13.07 23.05 -5.37
N ASN A 22 13.57 22.63 -6.54
CA ASN A 22 13.53 23.47 -7.73
C ASN A 22 12.31 23.21 -8.62
N GLU A 23 11.75 22.01 -8.62
CA GLU A 23 10.68 21.62 -9.57
C GLU A 23 9.36 21.25 -8.88
N ILE A 24 9.38 20.59 -7.72
CA ILE A 24 8.16 20.06 -7.08
C ILE A 24 7.56 21.05 -6.09
N ALA A 25 8.35 21.59 -5.16
CA ALA A 25 7.86 22.45 -4.09
C ALA A 25 7.32 23.81 -4.58
N PRO A 26 7.90 24.49 -5.60
CA PRO A 26 7.41 25.78 -6.05
C PRO A 26 5.93 25.74 -6.48
N GLY A 27 5.13 26.66 -5.94
CA GLY A 27 3.70 26.76 -6.24
C GLY A 27 2.79 25.82 -5.42
N THR A 28 3.34 24.94 -4.59
CA THR A 28 2.55 24.07 -3.70
C THR A 28 2.23 24.70 -2.34
N GLY A 29 2.99 25.74 -1.94
CA GLY A 29 2.91 26.35 -0.62
C GLY A 29 3.56 25.52 0.50
N ILE A 30 4.28 24.46 0.16
CA ILE A 30 5.01 23.61 1.09
C ILE A 30 6.46 24.10 1.17
N ASP A 31 6.94 24.32 2.39
CA ASP A 31 8.35 24.60 2.66
C ASP A 31 9.18 23.30 2.55
N PRO A 32 10.25 23.27 1.74
CA PRO A 32 11.07 22.07 1.55
C PRO A 32 11.70 21.51 2.83
N ASP A 33 12.14 22.38 3.75
CA ASP A 33 12.75 21.92 5.01
C ASP A 33 11.68 21.26 5.90
N HIS A 34 10.50 21.86 5.98
CA HIS A 34 9.36 21.27 6.68
C HIS A 34 8.91 19.94 6.06
N PHE A 35 8.96 19.81 4.72
CA PHE A 35 8.70 18.54 4.04
C PHE A 35 9.68 17.45 4.49
N TRP A 36 10.99 17.73 4.46
CA TRP A 36 11.99 16.73 4.81
C TRP A 36 11.95 16.34 6.29
N GLN A 37 11.65 17.31 7.18
CA GLN A 37 11.42 17.00 8.59
C GLN A 37 10.21 16.07 8.78
N GLY A 38 9.06 16.41 8.18
CA GLY A 38 7.87 15.56 8.28
C GLY A 38 8.09 14.17 7.69
N ALA A 39 8.88 14.07 6.62
CA ALA A 39 9.25 12.80 6.04
C ALA A 39 10.13 11.98 7.01
N ALA A 40 11.15 12.60 7.62
CA ALA A 40 12.00 11.96 8.62
C ALA A 40 11.18 11.41 9.80
N ASP A 41 10.22 12.17 10.31
CA ASP A 41 9.35 11.77 11.42
C ASP A 41 8.47 10.55 11.05
N ILE A 42 7.93 10.54 9.83
CA ILE A 42 7.17 9.40 9.31
C ILE A 42 8.05 8.16 9.22
N TRP A 43 9.28 8.28 8.69
CA TRP A 43 10.20 7.16 8.60
C TRP A 43 10.64 6.65 9.98
N ALA A 44 10.88 7.53 10.94
CA ALA A 44 11.19 7.14 12.30
C ALA A 44 10.05 6.32 12.94
N THR A 45 8.80 6.66 12.64
CA THR A 45 7.62 6.01 13.20
C THR A 45 7.26 4.71 12.48
N LEU A 46 7.22 4.73 11.14
CA LEU A 46 6.71 3.63 10.31
C LEU A 46 7.81 2.72 9.78
N GLY A 47 9.07 3.17 9.78
CA GLY A 47 10.22 2.37 9.34
C GLY A 47 10.35 1.04 10.08
N PRO A 48 10.36 1.03 11.43
CA PRO A 48 10.45 -0.20 12.21
C PRO A 48 9.27 -1.14 11.96
N GLU A 49 8.04 -0.61 11.85
CA GLU A 49 6.86 -1.42 11.59
C GLU A 49 6.88 -2.04 10.19
N ASN A 50 7.32 -1.29 9.17
CA ASN A 50 7.49 -1.83 7.83
C ASN A 50 8.53 -2.96 7.81
N GLN A 51 9.66 -2.81 8.52
CA GLN A 51 10.65 -3.89 8.67
C GLN A 51 10.06 -5.12 9.37
N ARG A 52 9.26 -4.93 10.42
CA ARG A 52 8.56 -6.02 11.11
C ARG A 52 7.62 -6.77 10.16
N LEU A 53 6.84 -6.06 9.35
CA LEU A 53 5.92 -6.64 8.38
C LEU A 53 6.65 -7.40 7.26
N LEU A 54 7.80 -6.90 6.82
CA LEU A 54 8.64 -7.62 5.85
C LEU A 54 9.20 -8.92 6.45
N ALA A 55 9.65 -8.89 7.71
CA ALA A 55 10.11 -10.09 8.40
C ALA A 55 8.97 -11.11 8.61
N GLU A 56 7.76 -10.64 8.90
CA GLU A 56 6.56 -11.48 8.99
C GLU A 56 6.24 -12.14 7.64
N ARG A 57 6.30 -11.39 6.54
CA ARG A 57 6.14 -11.94 5.19
C ARG A 57 7.17 -13.02 4.90
N ASP A 58 8.43 -12.79 5.24
CA ASP A 58 9.51 -13.74 4.98
C ASP A 58 9.34 -15.01 5.85
N SER A 59 8.86 -14.88 7.09
CA SER A 59 8.51 -16.01 7.95
C SER A 59 7.37 -16.85 7.37
N LEU A 60 6.32 -16.22 6.86
CA LEU A 60 5.21 -16.92 6.21
C LEU A 60 5.68 -17.66 4.95
N GLN A 61 6.53 -17.03 4.15
CA GLN A 61 7.09 -17.67 2.96
C GLN A 61 7.94 -18.90 3.33
N ALA A 62 8.78 -18.79 4.37
CA ALA A 62 9.58 -19.91 4.83
C ALA A 62 8.73 -21.10 5.30
N GLN A 63 7.59 -20.85 5.94
CA GLN A 63 6.63 -21.88 6.35
C GLN A 63 5.99 -22.57 5.13
N ILE A 64 5.56 -21.79 4.14
CA ILE A 64 5.00 -22.32 2.88
C ILE A 64 6.05 -23.18 2.17
N ASP A 65 7.27 -22.68 2.05
CA ASP A 65 8.36 -23.40 1.39
C ASP A 65 8.70 -24.69 2.14
N GLN A 66 8.71 -24.66 3.48
CA GLN A 66 8.96 -25.83 4.30
C GLN A 66 7.85 -26.87 4.14
N TRP A 67 6.59 -26.45 4.16
CA TRP A 67 5.46 -27.34 3.94
C TRP A 67 5.56 -28.05 2.58
N HIS A 68 5.92 -27.31 1.52
CA HIS A 68 6.12 -27.91 0.20
C HIS A 68 7.32 -28.85 0.12
N ARG A 69 8.39 -28.63 0.91
CA ARG A 69 9.53 -29.54 1.02
C ARG A 69 9.15 -30.84 1.73
N ASP A 70 8.37 -30.75 2.80
CA ASP A 70 8.00 -31.92 3.62
C ASP A 70 6.98 -32.83 2.92
N HIS A 71 6.17 -32.29 2.01
CA HIS A 71 5.13 -33.03 1.28
C HIS A 71 5.51 -33.31 -0.18
N GLN A 72 6.81 -33.35 -0.50
CA GLN A 72 7.27 -33.63 -1.86
C GLN A 72 6.89 -35.05 -2.30
N GLY A 73 6.19 -35.15 -3.44
CA GLY A 73 5.78 -36.43 -4.02
C GLY A 73 4.45 -36.97 -3.50
N GLU A 74 3.83 -36.31 -2.52
CA GLU A 74 2.48 -36.61 -2.06
C GLU A 74 1.43 -35.96 -2.97
N ALA A 75 0.22 -36.51 -2.99
CA ALA A 75 -0.92 -35.85 -3.62
C ALA A 75 -1.26 -34.57 -2.84
N PHE A 76 -1.45 -33.46 -3.53
CA PHE A 76 -1.69 -32.17 -2.89
C PHE A 76 -3.03 -32.15 -2.14
N ASP A 77 -2.97 -31.98 -0.81
CA ASP A 77 -4.15 -31.76 0.05
C ASP A 77 -4.38 -30.26 0.26
N ALA A 78 -5.42 -29.74 -0.37
CA ALA A 78 -5.79 -28.33 -0.30
C ALA A 78 -6.25 -27.88 1.11
N ALA A 79 -6.91 -28.75 1.88
CA ALA A 79 -7.40 -28.40 3.22
C ALA A 79 -6.24 -28.32 4.22
N ALA A 80 -5.28 -29.24 4.11
CA ALA A 80 -4.05 -29.21 4.89
C ALA A 80 -3.20 -27.97 4.55
N TYR A 81 -3.14 -27.60 3.26
CA TYR A 81 -2.40 -26.43 2.78
C TYR A 81 -3.02 -25.08 3.19
N GLU A 82 -4.34 -24.95 3.13
CA GLU A 82 -5.04 -23.72 3.58
C GLU A 82 -4.80 -23.46 5.07
N THR A 83 -4.73 -24.51 5.87
CA THR A 83 -4.45 -24.42 7.31
C THR A 83 -2.99 -24.02 7.58
N SER A 84 -2.04 -24.55 6.81
CA SER A 84 -0.60 -24.28 7.01
C SER A 84 -0.14 -22.91 6.51
N SER A 85 -0.82 -22.34 5.51
CA SER A 85 -0.44 -21.06 4.89
C SER A 85 -0.90 -19.81 5.65
N GLY A 86 -1.67 -19.96 6.75
CA GLY A 86 -2.11 -18.84 7.59
C GLY A 86 -3.06 -17.83 6.91
N ARG A 87 -3.58 -18.16 5.72
CA ARG A 87 -4.35 -17.25 4.85
C ARG A 87 -5.80 -17.05 5.30
N SER A 88 -6.30 -17.83 6.26
CA SER A 88 -7.67 -17.73 6.75
C SER A 88 -7.83 -16.57 7.74
N LEU A 89 -7.80 -15.34 7.23
CA LEU A 89 -8.36 -14.19 7.94
C LEU A 89 -9.88 -14.19 7.72
N PRO A 90 -10.69 -14.07 8.78
CA PRO A 90 -12.13 -13.96 8.60
C PRO A 90 -12.43 -12.75 7.71
N ALA A 91 -13.36 -12.93 6.75
CA ALA A 91 -13.76 -11.86 5.85
C ALA A 91 -14.08 -10.59 6.67
N PRO A 92 -13.50 -9.43 6.32
CA PRO A 92 -13.73 -8.22 7.10
C PRO A 92 -15.22 -7.90 7.09
N ARG A 93 -15.76 -7.54 8.27
CA ARG A 93 -17.13 -7.06 8.35
C ARG A 93 -17.25 -5.85 7.44
N ALA A 94 -18.23 -5.84 6.54
CA ALA A 94 -18.42 -4.76 5.58
C ALA A 94 -18.39 -3.39 6.29
N ALA A 95 -17.29 -2.67 6.15
CA ALA A 95 -17.16 -1.31 6.64
C ALA A 95 -17.76 -0.38 5.58
N PRO A 96 -18.67 0.54 5.94
CA PRO A 96 -19.15 1.52 4.99
C PRO A 96 -17.95 2.33 4.48
N LEU A 97 -17.79 2.40 3.16
CA LEU A 97 -16.79 3.26 2.53
C LEU A 97 -17.14 4.72 2.85
N ALA A 98 -16.43 5.32 3.79
CA ALA A 98 -16.67 6.67 4.31
C ALA A 98 -16.22 7.79 3.34
N SER A 99 -16.26 7.54 2.04
CA SER A 99 -15.97 8.58 1.05
C SER A 99 -17.24 9.43 0.82
N PRO A 100 -17.19 10.76 1.03
CA PRO A 100 -18.35 11.64 0.87
C PRO A 100 -18.91 11.71 -0.56
N LEU A 101 -18.22 11.11 -1.54
CA LEU A 101 -18.60 11.10 -2.95
C LEU A 101 -19.64 10.03 -3.32
N THR A 102 -19.91 9.06 -2.45
CA THR A 102 -20.80 7.92 -2.80
C THR A 102 -22.30 8.28 -2.75
N THR A 103 -22.68 9.39 -2.13
CA THR A 103 -24.09 9.82 -2.05
C THR A 103 -24.64 10.33 -3.39
N SER A 104 -23.80 10.90 -4.26
CA SER A 104 -24.24 11.49 -5.53
C SER A 104 -24.57 10.44 -6.61
N ILE A 105 -23.89 9.29 -6.61
CA ILE A 105 -24.12 8.24 -7.61
C ILE A 105 -25.46 7.52 -7.40
N ARG A 106 -25.97 7.47 -6.17
CA ARG A 106 -27.26 6.81 -5.87
C ARG A 106 -28.48 7.64 -6.32
N ARG A 107 -28.35 8.95 -6.50
CA ARG A 107 -29.42 9.85 -6.97
C ARG A 107 -29.63 9.82 -8.49
N LEU A 108 -28.60 9.45 -9.27
CA LEU A 108 -28.67 9.46 -10.74
C LEU A 108 -29.32 8.20 -11.35
N ARG A 109 -29.51 7.12 -10.58
CA ARG A 109 -30.18 5.89 -11.05
C ARG A 109 -31.71 5.91 -11.00
N ARG A 110 -32.35 7.03 -10.58
CA ARG A 110 -33.82 7.18 -10.51
C ARG A 110 -34.42 8.22 -11.47
N SER A 111 -33.70 8.60 -12.54
CA SER A 111 -34.31 9.40 -13.63
C SER A 111 -34.98 8.48 -14.66
N PRO A 112 -36.29 8.65 -14.96
CA PRO A 112 -37.04 7.76 -15.85
C PRO A 112 -36.91 8.09 -17.35
N ALA A 113 -35.99 8.97 -17.75
CA ALA A 113 -35.91 9.47 -19.13
C ALA A 113 -34.70 8.90 -19.88
N ARG A 114 -34.77 7.65 -20.35
CA ARG A 114 -33.89 7.13 -21.42
C ARG A 114 -34.45 5.83 -22.03
N SER A 115 -35.66 5.90 -22.56
CA SER A 115 -36.27 4.86 -23.39
C SER A 115 -36.33 5.32 -24.84
N SER A 116 -35.20 5.30 -25.56
CA SER A 116 -35.24 5.43 -27.04
C SER A 116 -34.00 4.97 -27.82
N TRP A 117 -32.97 4.43 -27.19
CA TRP A 117 -31.76 4.02 -27.94
C TRP A 117 -31.35 2.59 -27.61
N CYS A 118 -32.17 1.63 -28.05
CA CYS A 118 -31.80 0.22 -28.30
C CYS A 118 -32.78 -0.37 -29.33
N ARG A 119 -32.71 0.08 -30.59
CA ARG A 119 -33.15 -0.68 -31.77
C ARG A 119 -32.61 -0.03 -33.05
N SER A 120 -31.49 -0.54 -33.53
CA SER A 120 -31.11 -0.71 -34.94
C SER A 120 -29.83 -1.53 -34.95
#